data_AF-A0AAV7U6D1-F1
#
_entry.id   AF-A0AAV7U6D1-F1
#
_cell.length_a   1.000
_cell.length_b   1.000
_cell.length_c   1.000
_cell.angle_alpha   90.00
_cell.angle_beta   90.00
_cell.angle_gamma   90.00
#
_symmetry.space_group_name_H-M   'P 1'
#
loop_
_entity.id
_entity.type
_entity.pdbx_description
1 polymer ?
#
loop_
_entity_poly.entity_id
_entity_poly.type
_entity_poly.pdbx_seq_one_letter_code
_entity_poly.pdbx_strand_id
1 'polypeptide(L)'
;LLARYDRAHWDEMQLLVDHLPQEYQKRAQQIVEEGQTISNNQIRSSLDAADTAARTVNTAVTIRRHAWLRTSGFKPEIQQAVLNMPFNEKQLFGPEVDTAIEKLKKDTDTAKAMGALYS
;
A
#
# COMPACT_ATOMS: atom_id res chain seq x y z
N LEU A 1 0.25 -17.17 2.07
CA LEU A 1 1.08 -18.21 2.73
C LEU A 1 0.74 -19.59 2.19
N LEU A 2 -0.54 -20.02 2.25
CA LEU A 2 -0.98 -21.31 1.70
C LEU A 2 -0.65 -21.50 0.21
N ALA A 3 -1.02 -20.58 -0.67
CA ALA A 3 -0.72 -20.71 -2.11
C ALA A 3 0.78 -20.79 -2.46
N ARG A 4 1.66 -20.23 -1.62
CA ARG A 4 3.13 -20.36 -1.78
C ARG A 4 3.62 -21.74 -1.34
N TYR A 5 3.04 -22.27 -0.26
CA TYR A 5 3.27 -23.63 0.17
C TYR A 5 2.79 -24.64 -0.88
N ASP A 6 1.58 -24.46 -1.41
CA ASP A 6 1.02 -25.30 -2.48
C ASP A 6 1.91 -25.23 -3.72
N ARG A 7 2.40 -24.03 -4.10
CA ARG A 7 3.35 -23.88 -5.21
C ARG A 7 4.61 -24.69 -4.99
N ALA A 8 5.23 -24.60 -3.81
CA ALA A 8 6.43 -25.36 -3.49
C ALA A 8 6.19 -26.88 -3.52
N HIS A 9 5.02 -27.34 -3.03
CA HIS A 9 4.62 -28.74 -3.15
C HIS A 9 4.53 -29.20 -4.62
N TRP A 10 3.95 -28.38 -5.50
CA TRP A 10 3.90 -28.72 -6.93
C TRP A 10 5.27 -28.70 -7.59
N ASP A 11 6.19 -27.86 -7.13
CA ASP A 11 7.59 -27.86 -7.60
C ASP A 11 8.32 -29.14 -7.15
N GLU A 12 8.06 -29.65 -5.94
CA GLU A 12 8.58 -30.95 -5.48
C GLU A 12 7.98 -32.11 -6.28
N MET A 13 6.66 -32.10 -6.52
CA MET A 13 5.99 -33.14 -7.32
C MET A 13 6.51 -33.20 -8.75
N GLN A 14 6.92 -32.07 -9.33
CA GLN A 14 7.54 -32.00 -10.65
C GLN A 14 8.82 -32.85 -10.75
N LEU A 15 9.60 -32.91 -9.68
CA LEU A 15 10.84 -33.69 -9.63
C LEU A 15 10.57 -35.20 -9.62
N LEU A 16 9.36 -35.62 -9.21
CA LEU A 16 8.99 -37.03 -9.10
C LEU A 16 8.38 -37.58 -10.40
N VAL A 17 7.96 -36.72 -11.34
CA VAL A 17 7.26 -37.13 -12.56
C VAL A 17 8.07 -38.14 -13.38
N ASP A 18 9.37 -37.90 -13.56
CA ASP A 18 10.25 -38.76 -14.36
C ASP A 18 10.50 -40.14 -13.73
N HIS A 19 10.18 -40.30 -12.44
CA HIS A 19 10.30 -41.57 -11.71
C HIS A 19 9.05 -42.44 -11.79
N LEU A 20 7.94 -41.92 -12.35
CA LEU A 20 6.72 -42.69 -12.54
C LEU A 20 6.83 -43.64 -13.75
N PRO A 21 6.05 -44.73 -13.78
CA PRO A 21 5.92 -45.55 -14.98
C PRO A 21 5.49 -44.71 -16.18
N GLN A 22 6.06 -45.01 -17.35
CA GLN A 22 5.94 -44.20 -18.57
C GLN A 22 4.48 -43.91 -18.98
N GLU A 23 3.57 -44.86 -18.74
CA GLU A 23 2.15 -44.72 -19.01
C GLU A 23 1.44 -43.62 -18.19
N TYR A 24 1.99 -43.24 -17.03
CA TYR A 24 1.44 -42.20 -16.15
C TYR A 24 2.16 -40.86 -16.26
N GLN A 25 3.41 -40.82 -16.73
CA GLN A 25 4.26 -39.62 -16.74
C GLN A 25 3.57 -38.42 -17.40
N LYS A 26 3.00 -38.59 -18.59
CA LYS A 26 2.32 -37.51 -19.31
C LYS A 26 1.15 -36.94 -18.52
N ARG A 27 0.35 -37.80 -17.87
CA ARG A 27 -0.81 -37.37 -17.08
C ARG A 27 -0.38 -36.68 -15.78
N ALA A 28 0.65 -37.22 -15.12
CA ALA A 28 1.23 -36.60 -13.93
C ALA A 28 1.80 -35.22 -14.24
N GLN A 29 2.53 -35.08 -15.35
CA GLN A 29 3.04 -33.79 -15.83
C GLN A 29 1.93 -32.75 -15.98
N GLN A 30 0.83 -33.12 -16.64
CA GLN A 30 -0.33 -32.23 -16.81
C GLN A 30 -0.93 -31.78 -15.47
N ILE A 31 -1.09 -32.70 -14.52
CA ILE A 31 -1.63 -32.39 -13.19
C ILE A 31 -0.70 -31.42 -12.44
N VAL A 32 0.61 -31.66 -12.50
CA VAL A 32 1.60 -30.80 -11.86
C VAL A 32 1.58 -29.41 -12.47
N GLU A 33 1.58 -29.29 -13.80
CA GLU A 33 1.50 -28.01 -14.52
C GLU A 33 0.22 -27.23 -14.20
N GLU A 34 -0.91 -27.91 -14.10
CA GLU A 34 -2.18 -27.31 -13.70
C GLU A 34 -2.13 -26.80 -12.26
N GLY A 35 -1.65 -27.62 -11.32
CA GLY A 35 -1.50 -27.22 -9.91
C GLY A 35 -0.54 -26.04 -9.72
N GLN A 36 0.56 -26.04 -10.47
CA GLN A 36 1.51 -24.94 -10.58
C GLN A 36 0.87 -23.65 -11.11
N THR A 37 -0.01 -23.76 -12.10
CA THR A 37 -0.73 -22.62 -12.68
C THR A 37 -1.76 -22.07 -11.71
N ILE A 38 -2.55 -22.93 -11.06
CA ILE A 38 -3.56 -22.55 -10.08
C ILE A 38 -2.91 -21.82 -8.89
N SER A 39 -1.85 -22.39 -8.31
CA SER A 39 -1.14 -21.78 -7.18
C SER A 39 -0.56 -20.40 -7.52
N ASN A 40 0.00 -20.24 -8.73
CA ASN A 40 0.47 -18.93 -9.21
C ASN A 40 -0.67 -17.92 -9.35
N ASN A 41 -1.82 -18.34 -9.88
CA ASN A 41 -3.00 -17.47 -10.00
C ASN A 41 -3.54 -17.08 -8.61
N GLN A 42 -3.54 -17.98 -7.64
CA GLN A 42 -3.92 -17.68 -6.25
C GLN A 42 -2.95 -16.69 -5.59
N ILE A 43 -1.64 -16.82 -5.82
CA ILE A 43 -0.65 -15.85 -5.32
C ILE A 43 -0.92 -14.47 -5.91
N ARG A 44 -1.13 -14.37 -7.22
CA ARG A 44 -1.45 -13.10 -7.90
C ARG A 44 -2.74 -12.48 -7.37
N SER A 45 -3.81 -13.26 -7.30
CA SER A 45 -5.09 -12.82 -6.75
C SER A 45 -4.96 -12.31 -5.31
N SER A 46 -4.14 -12.97 -4.48
CA SER A 46 -3.87 -12.50 -3.12
C SER A 46 -3.12 -11.17 -3.08
N LEU A 47 -2.17 -10.96 -4.00
CA LEU A 47 -1.45 -9.69 -4.13
C LEU A 47 -2.38 -8.57 -4.62
N ASP A 48 -3.23 -8.85 -5.59
CA ASP A 48 -4.21 -7.89 -6.13
C ASP A 48 -5.24 -7.49 -5.06
N ALA A 49 -5.68 -8.45 -4.24
CA ALA A 49 -6.55 -8.19 -3.09
C ALA A 49 -5.86 -7.30 -2.05
N ALA A 50 -4.57 -7.56 -1.76
CA ALA A 50 -3.78 -6.73 -0.84
C ALA A 50 -3.58 -5.30 -1.37
N ASP A 51 -3.27 -5.14 -2.66
CA ASP A 51 -3.16 -3.82 -3.30
C ASP A 51 -4.50 -3.08 -3.28
N THR A 52 -5.60 -3.76 -3.59
CA THR A 52 -6.95 -3.18 -3.54
C THR A 52 -7.29 -2.72 -2.11
N ALA A 53 -6.97 -3.52 -1.10
CA ALA A 53 -7.14 -3.13 0.30
C ALA A 53 -6.28 -1.91 0.66
N ALA A 54 -5.01 -1.89 0.26
CA ALA A 54 -4.10 -0.76 0.48
C ALA A 54 -4.61 0.53 -0.17
N ARG A 55 -5.08 0.47 -1.42
CA ARG A 55 -5.69 1.62 -2.13
C ARG A 55 -6.98 2.10 -1.47
N THR A 56 -7.80 1.18 -0.95
CA THR A 56 -9.03 1.51 -0.23
C THR A 56 -8.70 2.24 1.06
N VAL A 57 -7.73 1.75 1.84
CA VAL A 57 -7.25 2.41 3.05
C VAL A 57 -6.67 3.78 2.72
N ASN A 58 -5.84 3.90 1.69
CA ASN A 58 -5.28 5.17 1.25
C ASN A 58 -6.37 6.19 0.88
N THR A 59 -7.40 5.75 0.14
CA THR A 59 -8.56 6.59 -0.19
C THR A 59 -9.30 7.03 1.07
N ALA A 60 -9.59 6.12 2.00
CA ALA A 60 -10.28 6.43 3.24
C ALA A 60 -9.49 7.42 4.11
N VAL A 61 -8.17 7.22 4.24
CA VAL A 61 -7.26 8.14 4.94
C VAL A 61 -7.28 9.50 4.27
N THR A 62 -7.17 9.55 2.94
CA THR A 62 -7.22 10.80 2.17
C THR A 62 -8.52 11.56 2.41
N ILE A 63 -9.67 10.89 2.33
CA ILE A 63 -10.98 11.50 2.60
C ILE A 63 -11.04 12.07 4.03
N ARG A 64 -10.61 11.27 5.02
CA ARG A 64 -10.61 11.70 6.43
C ARG A 64 -9.69 12.91 6.66
N ARG A 65 -8.50 12.91 6.05
CA ARG A 65 -7.55 14.04 6.10
C ARG A 65 -8.17 15.32 5.53
N HIS A 66 -8.79 15.23 4.35
CA HIS A 66 -9.44 16.37 3.72
C HIS A 66 -10.64 16.89 4.53
N ALA A 67 -11.48 16.00 5.06
CA ALA A 67 -12.62 16.38 5.88
C ALA A 67 -12.18 17.13 7.15
N TRP A 68 -11.16 16.60 7.85
CA TRP A 68 -10.61 17.22 9.04
C TRP A 68 -9.96 18.58 8.73
N LEU A 69 -9.18 18.67 7.65
CA LEU A 69 -8.55 19.94 7.26
C LEU A 69 -9.57 21.01 6.87
N ARG A 70 -10.66 20.62 6.18
CA ARG A 70 -11.74 21.55 5.84
C ARG A 70 -12.41 22.15 7.08
N THR A 71 -12.55 21.38 8.16
CA THR A 71 -13.17 21.85 9.41
C THR A 71 -12.17 22.52 10.37
N SER A 72 -10.87 22.35 10.15
CA SER A 72 -9.81 22.90 11.01
C SER A 72 -9.66 24.42 10.96
N GLY A 73 -10.15 25.08 9.91
CA GLY A 73 -9.96 26.53 9.70
C GLY A 73 -8.56 26.94 9.27
N PHE A 74 -7.66 26.00 8.96
CA PHE A 74 -6.33 26.31 8.44
C PHE A 74 -6.39 26.99 7.08
N LYS A 75 -5.38 27.82 6.78
CA LYS A 75 -5.22 28.40 5.45
C LYS A 75 -4.88 27.34 4.39
N PRO A 76 -5.22 27.55 3.11
CA PRO A 76 -4.97 26.59 2.05
C PRO A 76 -3.51 26.11 1.97
N GLU A 77 -2.53 26.99 2.21
CA GLU A 77 -1.10 26.65 2.13
C GLU A 77 -0.70 25.64 3.21
N ILE A 78 -1.25 25.80 4.42
CA ILE A 78 -1.03 24.89 5.55
C ILE A 78 -1.76 23.57 5.31
N GLN A 79 -2.99 23.61 4.78
CA GLN A 79 -3.74 22.41 4.43
C GLN A 79 -2.98 21.56 3.41
N GLN A 80 -2.45 22.17 2.34
CA GLN A 80 -1.72 21.46 1.31
C GLN A 80 -0.41 20.85 1.83
N ALA A 81 0.32 21.58 2.68
CA ALA A 81 1.54 21.07 3.29
C ALA A 81 1.26 19.84 4.16
N VAL A 82 0.19 19.85 4.95
CA VAL A 82 -0.24 18.73 5.80
C VAL A 82 -0.74 17.53 4.96
N LEU A 83 -1.43 17.77 3.84
CA LEU A 83 -1.86 16.69 2.94
C LEU A 83 -0.70 15.95 2.28
N ASN A 84 0.40 16.66 1.98
CA ASN A 84 1.58 16.09 1.33
C ASN A 84 2.45 15.25 2.29
N MET A 85 2.15 15.22 3.58
CA MET A 85 2.89 14.43 4.55
C MET A 85 2.58 12.93 4.41
N PRO A 86 3.55 12.03 4.63
CA PRO A 86 3.31 10.60 4.58
C PRO A 86 2.30 10.14 5.65
N PHE A 87 1.62 9.03 5.41
CA PHE A 87 0.79 8.36 6.40
C PHE A 87 1.62 7.31 7.15
N ASN A 88 1.54 7.28 8.49
CA ASN A 88 2.37 6.40 9.32
C ASN A 88 1.59 5.28 10.03
N GLU A 89 0.37 4.98 9.55
CA GLU A 89 -0.55 3.95 10.08
C GLU A 89 -1.13 4.23 11.48
N LYS A 90 -0.36 4.86 12.37
CA LYS A 90 -0.74 5.11 13.77
C LYS A 90 -1.63 6.34 13.94
N GLN A 91 -1.40 7.37 13.13
CA GLN A 91 -2.09 8.64 13.25
C GLN A 91 -2.51 9.17 11.88
N LEU A 92 -3.60 9.93 11.85
CA LEU A 92 -4.16 10.47 10.61
C LEU A 92 -3.14 11.33 9.85
N PHE A 93 -2.31 12.12 10.53
CA PHE A 93 -1.32 13.02 9.91
C PHE A 93 0.14 12.73 10.28
N GLY A 94 0.41 11.65 11.01
CA GLY A 94 1.76 11.33 11.51
C GLY A 94 2.17 12.20 12.71
N PRO A 95 3.18 11.78 13.50
CA PRO A 95 3.59 12.43 14.73
C PRO A 95 4.31 13.76 14.51
N GLU A 96 4.81 14.03 13.30
CA GLU A 96 5.50 15.27 12.97
C GLU A 96 4.53 16.42 12.62
N VAL A 97 3.22 16.14 12.50
CA VAL A 97 2.24 17.13 12.03
C VAL A 97 2.19 18.37 12.91
N ASP A 98 2.28 18.20 14.24
CA ASP A 98 2.18 19.31 15.19
C ASP A 98 3.37 20.26 15.03
N THR A 99 4.58 19.70 15.00
CA THR A 99 5.82 20.44 14.73
C THR A 99 5.78 21.16 13.38
N ALA A 100 5.24 20.50 12.35
CA ALA A 100 5.13 21.08 11.02
C ALA A 100 4.11 22.22 10.97
N ILE A 101 2.95 22.08 11.63
CA ILE A 101 1.94 23.14 11.74
C ILE A 101 2.53 24.36 12.48
N GLU A 102 3.27 24.15 13.57
CA GLU A 102 3.93 25.23 14.31
C GLU A 102 4.95 25.98 13.45
N LYS A 103 5.78 25.25 12.70
CA LYS A 103 6.74 25.87 11.77
C LYS A 103 6.04 26.68 10.69
N LEU A 104 5.01 26.11 10.05
CA LEU A 104 4.25 26.78 8.99
C LEU A 104 3.56 28.06 9.48
N LYS A 105 3.06 28.06 10.72
CA LYS A 105 2.51 29.27 11.36
C LYS A 105 3.58 30.35 11.49
N LYS A 106 4.75 30.01 12.05
CA LYS A 106 5.88 30.96 12.22
C LYS A 106 6.34 31.54 10.88
N ASP A 107 6.48 30.71 9.86
CA ASP A 107 6.89 31.15 8.52
C ASP A 107 5.86 32.11 7.91
N THR A 108 4.56 31.81 8.09
CA THR A 108 3.45 32.66 7.63
C THR A 108 3.42 34.02 8.33
N ASP A 109 3.62 34.04 9.64
CA ASP A 109 3.61 35.28 10.43
C ASP A 109 4.84 36.15 10.10
N THR A 110 6.00 35.51 9.88
CA THR A 110 7.23 36.19 9.44
C THR A 110 7.05 36.83 8.07
N ALA A 111 6.46 36.12 7.11
CA ALA A 111 6.19 36.65 5.78
C ALA A 111 5.23 37.85 5.81
N LYS A 112 4.20 37.81 6.66
CA LYS A 112 3.30 38.96 6.88
C LYS A 112 4.01 40.16 7.47
N ALA A 113 4.84 39.95 8.50
CA ALA A 113 5.59 41.03 9.14
C ALA A 113 6.55 41.71 8.17
N MET A 114 7.25 40.93 7.34
CA MET A 114 8.10 41.46 6.27
C MET A 114 7.29 42.24 5.25
N GLY A 115 6.16 41.71 4.77
CA GLY A 115 5.28 42.42 3.84
C GLY A 115 4.78 43.78 4.36
N ALA A 116 4.50 43.88 5.66
CA ALA A 116 4.06 45.12 6.30
C ALA A 116 5.18 46.16 6.49
N LEU A 117 6.45 45.75 6.48
CA LEU A 117 7.60 46.65 6.57
C LEU A 117 8.00 47.26 5.21
N TYR A 118 7.52 46.68 4.10
CA TYR A 118 7.84 47.09 2.73
C TYR A 118 6.63 47.60 1.93
N SER A 119 5.48 47.79 2.59
CA SER A 119 4.25 48.40 2.05
C SER A 119 4.10 49.85 2.49
#